data_AF-A0A661TW10-F1
#
_entry.id   AF-A0A661TW10-F1
#
_cell.length_a   1.000
_cell.length_b   1.000
_cell.length_c   1.000
_cell.angle_alpha   90.00
_cell.angle_beta   90.00
_cell.angle_gamma   90.00
#
_symmetry.space_group_name_H-M   'P 1'
#
loop_
_entity.id
_entity.type
_entity.pdbx_description
1 polymer ?
#
loop_
_entity_poly.entity_id
_entity_poly.type
_entity_poly.pdbx_seq_one_letter_code
_entity_poly.pdbx_strand_id
1 'polypeptide(L)'
;MVYIAIASGKGGTGKTLIATNLVEVIERASFADADVEEPNGHLFLRPEIYKREDVYIKIPEVDYDRCTGCGVCAEHCQFNAIAVVKGKVILFRELCHSCGVCSFVCPEDAIQEVKHIAGEIRIGEFNDGRRFVDGKLSVGQLRSSLVIEKVVELVENEEMVILDAPPGASCSVISATHKADVCLLVTEPTPFGLHDLKIACEMLAKLRVPYAVLLNRADIGDDAVER
;
A
#
# COMPACT_ATOMS: atom_id res chain seq x y z
N MET A 1 -0.28 10.08 -19.76
CA MET A 1 -0.19 10.28 -18.31
C MET A 1 1.08 9.59 -17.86
N VAL A 2 1.92 10.29 -17.09
CA VAL A 2 3.21 9.78 -16.62
C VAL A 2 3.15 9.60 -15.11
N TYR A 3 3.47 8.41 -14.62
CA TYR A 3 3.50 8.07 -13.20
C TYR A 3 4.93 8.12 -12.67
N ILE A 4 5.16 8.98 -11.68
CA ILE A 4 6.44 9.11 -10.97
C ILE A 4 6.21 8.63 -9.54
N ALA A 5 6.75 7.47 -9.20
CA ALA A 5 6.68 6.96 -7.83
C ALA A 5 7.88 7.40 -7.00
N ILE A 6 7.64 7.95 -5.82
CA ILE A 6 8.65 8.33 -4.85
C ILE A 6 8.71 7.23 -3.79
N ALA A 7 9.77 6.43 -3.78
CA ALA A 7 9.94 5.29 -2.87
C ALA A 7 11.27 5.35 -2.12
N SER A 8 11.49 4.42 -1.19
CA SER A 8 12.70 4.39 -0.35
C SER A 8 12.89 3.00 0.24
N GLY A 9 14.14 2.57 0.45
CA GLY A 9 14.41 1.31 1.14
C GLY A 9 13.95 1.26 2.60
N LYS A 10 13.82 2.41 3.27
CA LYS A 10 13.40 2.50 4.68
C LYS A 10 12.61 3.76 5.00
N GLY A 11 11.93 3.77 6.16
CA GLY A 11 11.26 4.95 6.69
C GLY A 11 12.24 6.08 7.03
N GLY A 12 11.74 7.33 6.98
CA GLY A 12 12.48 8.49 7.47
C GLY A 12 13.51 9.12 6.51
N THR A 13 13.65 8.65 5.28
CA THR A 13 14.60 9.22 4.28
C THR A 13 14.10 10.52 3.63
N GLY A 14 12.86 10.94 3.88
CA GLY A 14 12.29 12.18 3.35
C GLY A 14 11.48 12.03 2.05
N LYS A 15 10.95 10.83 1.74
CA LYS A 15 10.06 10.61 0.58
C LYS A 15 8.93 11.63 0.45
N THR A 16 8.07 11.74 1.46
CA THR A 16 6.92 12.66 1.46
C THR A 16 7.36 14.10 1.22
N LEU A 17 8.49 14.53 1.81
CA LEU A 17 9.04 15.86 1.56
C LEU A 17 9.33 16.05 0.06
N ILE A 18 10.02 15.10 -0.56
CA ILE A 18 10.32 15.16 -1.99
C ILE A 18 9.04 15.09 -2.82
N ALA A 19 8.13 14.16 -2.52
CA ALA A 19 6.88 13.95 -3.26
C ALA A 19 5.98 15.20 -3.24
N THR A 20 5.79 15.79 -2.07
CA THR A 20 4.95 17.00 -1.90
C THR A 20 5.57 18.23 -2.58
N ASN A 21 6.90 18.41 -2.50
CA ASN A 21 7.55 19.50 -3.22
C ASN A 21 7.53 19.29 -4.74
N LEU A 22 7.64 18.04 -5.20
CA LEU A 22 7.61 17.72 -6.63
C LEU A 22 6.24 18.04 -7.25
N VAL A 23 5.14 17.73 -6.57
CA VAL A 23 3.82 18.11 -7.07
C VAL A 23 3.62 19.63 -7.04
N GLU A 24 4.12 20.35 -6.04
CA GLU A 24 4.02 21.82 -5.98
C GLU A 24 4.73 22.53 -7.15
N VAL A 25 5.88 22.00 -7.60
CA VAL A 25 6.65 22.62 -8.70
C VAL A 25 6.19 22.19 -10.11
N ILE A 26 5.44 21.10 -10.24
CA ILE A 26 4.93 20.62 -11.52
C ILE A 26 3.50 21.13 -11.73
N GLU A 27 3.33 22.02 -12.71
CA GLU A 27 2.04 22.68 -13.02
C GLU A 27 0.90 21.71 -13.33
N ARG A 28 1.19 20.51 -13.87
CA ARG A 28 0.18 19.52 -14.28
C ARG A 28 0.43 18.16 -13.65
N ALA A 29 0.50 18.16 -12.32
CA ALA A 29 0.70 16.96 -11.53
C ALA A 29 -0.44 16.74 -10.52
N SER A 30 -1.02 15.54 -10.53
CA SER A 30 -1.85 15.05 -9.43
C SER A 30 -0.98 14.37 -8.36
N PHE A 31 -1.50 14.28 -7.14
CA PHE A 31 -0.79 13.64 -6.03
C PHE A 31 -1.59 12.47 -5.46
N ALA A 32 -0.92 11.34 -5.25
CA ALA A 32 -1.46 10.19 -4.55
C ALA A 32 -0.58 9.85 -3.34
N ASP A 33 -1.15 9.90 -2.14
CA ASP A 33 -0.51 9.37 -0.94
C ASP A 33 -0.82 7.87 -0.83
N ALA A 34 0.12 7.05 -1.28
CA ALA A 34 0.04 5.61 -1.26
C ALA A 34 0.67 5.01 0.01
N ASP A 35 1.18 5.80 0.95
CA ASP A 35 1.60 5.33 2.27
C ASP A 35 0.38 5.23 3.21
N VAL A 36 -0.48 4.25 2.93
CA VAL A 36 -1.81 4.15 3.55
C VAL A 36 -1.79 3.80 5.04
N GLU A 37 -0.65 3.38 5.58
CA GLU A 37 -0.50 3.11 7.01
C GLU A 37 -0.35 4.41 7.80
N GLU A 38 0.39 5.37 7.26
CA GLU A 38 0.67 6.67 7.90
C GLU A 38 0.51 7.85 6.91
N PRO A 39 -0.67 8.00 6.26
CA PRO A 39 -0.85 9.01 5.21
C PRO A 39 -0.74 10.40 5.80
N ASN A 40 0.12 11.23 5.20
CA ASN A 40 0.54 12.52 5.76
C ASN A 40 0.67 13.62 4.70
N GLY A 41 0.55 13.33 3.40
CA GLY A 41 0.66 14.30 2.32
C GLY A 41 -0.35 15.44 2.42
N HIS A 42 -1.57 15.13 2.87
CA HIS A 42 -2.62 16.12 3.14
C HIS A 42 -2.22 17.21 4.15
N LEU A 43 -1.28 16.94 5.07
CA LEU A 43 -0.80 17.92 6.05
C LEU A 43 0.05 19.03 5.41
N PHE A 44 0.77 18.67 4.34
CA PHE A 44 1.64 19.58 3.59
C PHE A 44 0.86 20.32 2.52
N LEU A 45 0.04 19.60 1.75
CA LEU A 45 -0.59 20.12 0.54
C LEU A 45 -1.99 20.73 0.78
N ARG A 46 -2.61 20.45 1.94
CA ARG A 46 -3.90 21.02 2.38
C ARG A 46 -5.01 21.03 1.30
N PRO A 47 -5.29 19.89 0.66
CA PRO A 47 -6.32 19.79 -0.36
C PRO A 47 -7.73 19.99 0.23
N GLU A 48 -8.67 20.44 -0.61
CA GLU A 48 -10.10 20.40 -0.28
C GLU A 48 -10.64 18.99 -0.55
N ILE A 49 -10.88 18.23 0.53
CA ILE A 49 -11.45 16.88 0.43
C ILE A 49 -12.96 16.97 0.26
N TYR A 50 -13.47 16.54 -0.89
CA TYR A 50 -14.92 16.56 -1.19
C TYR A 50 -15.57 15.18 -1.19
N LYS A 51 -14.79 14.08 -1.17
CA LYS A 51 -15.35 12.72 -1.19
C LYS A 51 -14.53 11.76 -0.33
N ARG A 52 -15.25 10.83 0.32
CA ARG A 52 -14.69 9.70 1.08
C ARG A 52 -15.35 8.41 0.63
N GLU A 53 -14.57 7.36 0.45
CA GLU A 53 -15.05 6.04 0.03
C GLU A 53 -14.41 4.94 0.88
N ASP A 54 -15.23 4.01 1.38
CA ASP A 54 -14.71 2.80 2.03
C ASP A 54 -14.16 1.81 1.01
N VAL A 55 -13.01 1.21 1.32
CA VAL A 55 -12.46 0.06 0.62
C VAL A 55 -12.88 -1.19 1.36
N TYR A 56 -13.52 -2.13 0.67
CA TYR A 56 -13.98 -3.39 1.26
C TYR A 56 -13.13 -4.57 0.81
N ILE A 57 -12.84 -5.46 1.75
CA ILE A 57 -12.40 -6.83 1.49
C ILE A 57 -13.53 -7.80 1.80
N LYS A 58 -13.41 -9.01 1.25
CA LYS A 58 -14.27 -10.13 1.62
C LYS A 58 -13.57 -10.98 2.67
N ILE A 59 -14.25 -11.28 3.77
CA ILE A 59 -13.75 -12.22 4.78
C ILE A 59 -14.80 -13.31 5.00
N PRO A 60 -14.38 -14.53 5.34
CA PRO A 60 -15.32 -15.60 5.63
C PRO A 60 -16.07 -15.33 6.94
N GLU A 61 -17.36 -15.62 6.95
CA GLU A 61 -18.22 -15.70 8.12
C GLU A 61 -18.80 -17.10 8.19
N VAL A 62 -18.71 -17.72 9.37
CA VAL A 62 -19.14 -19.10 9.57
C VAL A 62 -20.56 -19.10 10.13
N ASP A 63 -21.45 -19.80 9.44
CA ASP A 63 -22.76 -20.18 9.95
C ASP A 63 -22.61 -21.39 10.87
N TYR A 64 -22.69 -21.15 12.18
CA TYR A 64 -22.51 -22.20 13.19
C TYR A 64 -23.68 -23.18 13.28
N ASP A 65 -24.84 -22.86 12.72
CA ASP A 65 -25.98 -23.80 12.70
C ASP A 65 -25.78 -24.87 11.62
N ARG A 66 -25.01 -24.55 10.57
CA ARG A 66 -24.67 -25.47 9.46
C ARG A 66 -23.30 -26.09 9.61
N CYS A 67 -22.38 -25.44 10.31
CA CYS A 67 -21.00 -25.90 10.44
C CYS A 67 -20.89 -27.17 11.30
N THR A 68 -20.38 -28.25 10.70
CA THR A 68 -20.10 -29.51 11.41
C THR A 68 -18.75 -29.56 12.10
N GLY A 69 -17.90 -28.53 11.91
CA GLY A 69 -16.54 -28.51 12.45
C GLY A 69 -15.57 -29.47 11.76
N CYS A 70 -15.87 -29.89 10.52
CA CYS A 70 -15.11 -30.92 9.79
C CYS A 70 -13.65 -30.54 9.47
N GLY A 71 -13.31 -29.25 9.44
CA GLY A 71 -11.93 -28.77 9.27
C GLY A 71 -11.41 -28.63 7.84
N VAL A 72 -12.18 -29.01 6.82
CA VAL A 72 -11.78 -28.90 5.40
C VAL A 72 -11.34 -27.48 5.02
N CYS A 73 -12.01 -26.45 5.56
CA CYS A 73 -11.65 -25.04 5.34
C CYS A 73 -10.29 -24.67 5.94
N ALA A 74 -9.92 -25.25 7.09
CA ALA A 74 -8.63 -25.03 7.74
C ALA A 74 -7.51 -25.72 6.96
N GLU A 75 -7.72 -26.95 6.50
CA GLU A 75 -6.75 -27.73 5.70
C GLU A 75 -6.35 -27.02 4.39
N HIS A 76 -7.29 -26.33 3.75
CA HIS A 76 -7.04 -25.61 2.51
C HIS A 76 -6.58 -24.16 2.74
N CYS A 77 -6.52 -23.69 3.99
CA CYS A 77 -6.07 -22.35 4.31
C CYS A 77 -4.54 -22.26 4.30
N GLN A 78 -3.95 -21.92 3.16
CA GLN A 78 -2.49 -21.73 3.02
C GLN A 78 -1.90 -20.66 3.95
N PHE A 79 -2.73 -19.79 4.50
CA PHE A 79 -2.34 -18.67 5.35
C PHE A 79 -2.54 -18.94 6.84
N ASN A 80 -3.05 -20.13 7.21
CA ASN A 80 -3.36 -20.50 8.59
C ASN A 80 -4.32 -19.51 9.29
N ALA A 81 -5.18 -18.85 8.51
CA ALA A 81 -6.18 -17.91 9.03
C ALA A 81 -7.36 -18.60 9.72
N ILE A 82 -7.51 -19.91 9.51
CA ILE A 82 -8.63 -20.69 10.03
C ILE A 82 -8.09 -21.84 10.88
N ALA A 83 -8.62 -21.98 12.09
CA ALA A 83 -8.33 -23.11 12.98
C ALA A 83 -9.63 -23.79 13.42
N VAL A 84 -9.56 -25.07 13.76
CA VAL A 84 -10.67 -25.81 14.38
C VAL A 84 -10.29 -26.23 15.78
N VAL A 85 -11.01 -25.71 16.79
CA VAL A 85 -10.77 -25.99 18.20
C VAL A 85 -12.04 -26.56 18.81
N LYS A 86 -11.96 -27.80 19.33
CA LYS A 86 -13.11 -28.52 19.92
C LYS A 86 -14.34 -28.53 19.00
N GLY A 87 -14.11 -28.75 17.70
CA GLY A 87 -15.17 -28.78 16.67
C GLY A 87 -15.72 -27.40 16.27
N LYS A 88 -15.14 -26.29 16.75
CA LYS A 88 -15.51 -24.93 16.35
C LYS A 88 -14.47 -24.32 15.43
N VAL A 89 -14.93 -23.80 14.29
CA VAL A 89 -14.10 -23.03 13.37
C VAL A 89 -13.86 -21.64 13.96
N ILE A 90 -12.60 -21.21 13.98
CA ILE A 90 -12.15 -19.90 14.45
C ILE A 90 -11.40 -19.23 13.29
N LEU A 91 -11.77 -17.98 12.99
CA LEU A 91 -11.11 -17.15 11.98
C LEU A 91 -10.22 -16.10 12.65
N PHE A 92 -8.94 -16.07 12.29
CA PHE A 92 -8.01 -14.98 12.54
C PHE A 92 -8.06 -14.04 11.33
N ARG A 93 -8.81 -12.94 11.48
CA ARG A 93 -9.12 -12.02 10.35
C ARG A 93 -7.86 -11.39 9.79
N GLU A 94 -6.89 -11.11 10.65
CA GLU A 94 -5.62 -10.46 10.34
C GLU A 94 -4.78 -11.33 9.39
N LEU A 95 -4.85 -12.65 9.52
CA LEU A 95 -4.14 -13.60 8.66
C LEU A 95 -4.91 -13.94 7.38
N CYS A 96 -6.14 -13.45 7.21
CA CYS A 96 -6.97 -13.81 6.07
C CYS A 96 -6.58 -13.02 4.81
N HIS A 97 -6.25 -13.74 3.72
CA HIS A 97 -5.93 -13.13 2.42
C HIS A 97 -7.15 -12.95 1.50
N SER A 98 -8.38 -13.14 2.00
CA SER A 98 -9.62 -13.01 1.22
C SER A 98 -9.63 -13.83 -0.09
N CYS A 99 -9.04 -15.02 -0.09
CA CYS A 99 -8.92 -15.83 -1.31
C CYS A 99 -10.19 -16.62 -1.66
N GLY A 100 -11.21 -16.65 -0.80
CA GLY A 100 -12.48 -17.35 -1.03
C GLY A 100 -12.41 -18.88 -0.97
N VAL A 101 -11.22 -19.49 -0.91
CA VAL A 101 -11.03 -20.95 -0.94
C VAL A 101 -11.86 -21.66 0.14
N CYS A 102 -11.85 -21.15 1.37
CA CYS A 102 -12.60 -21.73 2.48
C CYS A 102 -14.11 -21.82 2.26
N SER A 103 -14.71 -20.82 1.59
CA SER A 103 -16.11 -20.83 1.18
C SER A 103 -16.34 -21.90 0.11
N PHE A 104 -15.49 -21.89 -0.92
CA PHE A 104 -15.57 -22.82 -2.06
C PHE A 104 -15.45 -24.30 -1.68
N VAL A 105 -14.61 -24.64 -0.69
CA VAL A 105 -14.37 -26.04 -0.29
C VAL A 105 -15.28 -26.52 0.84
N CYS A 106 -16.16 -25.68 1.39
CA CYS A 106 -16.99 -26.04 2.53
C CYS A 106 -18.07 -27.05 2.09
N PRO A 107 -18.04 -28.31 2.56
CA PRO A 107 -19.03 -29.31 2.12
C PRO A 107 -20.45 -29.02 2.60
N GLU A 108 -20.59 -28.23 3.67
CA GLU A 108 -21.88 -27.86 4.27
C GLU A 108 -22.40 -26.51 3.75
N ASP A 109 -21.66 -25.84 2.85
CA ASP A 109 -21.92 -24.46 2.43
C ASP A 109 -22.12 -23.50 3.63
N ALA A 110 -21.40 -23.76 4.72
CA ALA A 110 -21.53 -23.07 6.01
C ALA A 110 -20.64 -21.83 6.14
N ILE A 111 -19.92 -21.44 5.07
CA ILE A 111 -19.03 -20.27 5.07
C ILE A 111 -19.51 -19.32 3.98
N GLN A 112 -19.79 -18.07 4.35
CA GLN A 112 -20.16 -17.00 3.43
C GLN A 112 -19.11 -15.90 3.43
N GLU A 113 -18.92 -15.22 2.30
CA GLU A 113 -18.01 -14.08 2.21
C GLU A 113 -18.76 -12.78 2.51
N VAL A 114 -18.43 -12.14 3.64
CA VAL A 114 -19.01 -10.86 4.05
C VAL A 114 -18.04 -9.70 3.82
N LYS A 115 -18.59 -8.51 3.58
CA LYS A 115 -17.80 -7.29 3.40
C LYS A 115 -17.24 -6.82 4.75
N HIS A 116 -15.94 -6.53 4.77
CA HIS A 116 -15.25 -5.90 5.88
C HIS A 116 -14.48 -4.70 5.37
N ILE A 117 -14.49 -3.60 6.12
CA ILE A 117 -13.77 -2.38 5.74
C ILE A 117 -12.26 -2.66 5.90
N ALA A 118 -11.52 -2.48 4.81
CA ALA A 118 -10.06 -2.55 4.78
C ALA A 118 -9.43 -1.19 5.04
N GLY A 119 -10.06 -0.12 4.56
CA GLY A 119 -9.55 1.24 4.67
C GLY A 119 -10.55 2.26 4.12
N GLU A 120 -10.14 3.51 4.12
CA GLU A 120 -10.86 4.64 3.53
C GLU A 120 -9.97 5.28 2.46
N ILE A 121 -10.58 5.76 1.38
CA ILE A 121 -9.96 6.65 0.40
C ILE A 121 -10.55 8.04 0.58
N ARG A 122 -9.71 9.08 0.59
CA ARG A 122 -10.15 10.47 0.53
C ARG A 122 -9.74 11.05 -0.81
N ILE A 123 -10.71 11.69 -1.48
CA ILE A 123 -10.51 12.35 -2.77
C ILE A 123 -10.76 13.84 -2.56
N GLY A 124 -9.82 14.63 -3.06
CA GLY A 124 -9.88 16.07 -3.02
C GLY A 124 -9.18 16.71 -4.20
N GLU A 125 -9.15 18.03 -4.16
CA GLU A 125 -8.51 18.87 -5.17
C GLU A 125 -7.67 19.96 -4.50
N PHE A 126 -6.61 20.37 -5.18
CA PHE A 126 -5.87 21.58 -4.85
C PHE A 126 -6.66 22.81 -5.32
N ASN A 127 -6.25 24.01 -4.86
CA ASN A 127 -6.94 25.26 -5.22
C ASN A 127 -6.95 25.56 -6.73
N ASP A 128 -6.03 24.97 -7.48
CA ASP A 128 -5.90 25.10 -8.94
C ASP A 128 -6.60 23.97 -9.71
N GLY A 129 -7.34 23.09 -9.02
CA GLY A 129 -8.15 22.02 -9.61
C GLY A 129 -7.40 20.71 -9.86
N ARG A 130 -6.09 20.66 -9.62
CA ARG A 130 -5.31 19.42 -9.71
C ARG A 130 -5.79 18.42 -8.65
N ARG A 131 -5.80 17.13 -8.98
CA ARG A 131 -6.36 16.08 -8.10
C ARG A 131 -5.41 15.66 -6.98
N PHE A 132 -5.99 15.42 -5.81
CA PHE A 132 -5.38 14.78 -4.65
C PHE A 132 -6.15 13.51 -4.26
N VAL A 133 -5.44 12.42 -3.99
CA VAL A 133 -6.02 11.21 -3.41
C VAL A 133 -5.12 10.69 -2.30
N ASP A 134 -5.69 10.28 -1.18
CA ASP A 134 -4.96 9.46 -0.21
C ASP A 134 -5.79 8.26 0.23
N GLY A 135 -5.10 7.26 0.77
CA GLY A 135 -5.70 6.11 1.40
C GLY A 135 -5.30 6.01 2.86
N LYS A 136 -6.19 5.48 3.68
CA LYS A 136 -5.93 5.19 5.09
C LYS A 136 -6.39 3.78 5.42
N LEU A 137 -5.46 2.95 5.89
CA LEU A 137 -5.74 1.58 6.32
C LEU A 137 -6.52 1.58 7.64
N SER A 138 -7.48 0.67 7.77
CA SER A 138 -8.19 0.46 9.03
C SER A 138 -7.28 -0.21 10.06
N VAL A 139 -7.44 0.13 11.34
CA VAL A 139 -6.65 -0.46 12.43
C VAL A 139 -6.82 -1.98 12.44
N GLY A 140 -5.70 -2.70 12.51
CA GLY A 140 -5.67 -4.17 12.53
C GLY A 140 -5.78 -4.83 11.15
N GLN A 141 -5.90 -4.06 10.06
CA GLN A 141 -5.81 -4.60 8.70
C GLN A 141 -4.35 -4.74 8.28
N LEU A 142 -3.97 -5.89 7.72
CA LEU A 142 -2.63 -6.15 7.19
C LEU A 142 -2.54 -5.96 5.66
N ARG A 143 -3.68 -5.73 4.98
CA ARG A 143 -3.76 -5.68 3.52
C ARG A 143 -3.76 -4.25 2.98
N SER A 144 -2.63 -3.57 3.12
CA SER A 144 -2.37 -2.24 2.54
C SER A 144 -2.52 -2.21 1.01
N SER A 145 -2.05 -3.26 0.30
CA SER A 145 -2.01 -3.33 -1.16
C SER A 145 -3.32 -2.95 -1.86
N LEU A 146 -4.47 -3.39 -1.35
CA LEU A 146 -5.76 -3.11 -1.97
C LEU A 146 -6.17 -1.63 -1.85
N VAL A 147 -5.86 -1.01 -0.70
CA VAL A 147 -6.12 0.42 -0.50
C VAL A 147 -5.17 1.22 -1.39
N ILE A 148 -3.90 0.81 -1.47
CA ILE A 148 -2.89 1.42 -2.33
C ILE A 148 -3.28 1.35 -3.80
N GLU A 149 -3.66 0.18 -4.29
CA GLU A 149 -4.13 -0.01 -5.67
C GLU A 149 -5.31 0.91 -5.98
N LYS A 150 -6.23 1.07 -5.03
CA LYS A 150 -7.38 1.96 -5.17
C LYS A 150 -6.99 3.44 -5.21
N VAL A 151 -6.01 3.87 -4.40
CA VAL A 151 -5.43 5.22 -4.46
C VAL A 151 -4.86 5.48 -5.86
N VAL A 152 -4.01 4.58 -6.35
CA VAL A 152 -3.34 4.72 -7.66
C VAL A 152 -4.35 4.72 -8.82
N GLU A 153 -5.45 3.96 -8.73
CA GLU A 153 -6.52 3.99 -9.73
C GLU A 153 -7.32 5.30 -9.74
N LEU A 154 -7.52 5.92 -8.58
CA LEU A 154 -8.43 7.07 -8.44
C LEU A 154 -7.74 8.42 -8.65
N VAL A 155 -6.42 8.49 -8.60
CA VAL A 155 -5.67 9.75 -8.72
C VAL A 155 -5.61 10.33 -10.12
N GLU A 156 -5.95 9.56 -11.16
CA GLU A 156 -5.91 10.01 -12.55
C GLU A 156 -6.71 11.29 -12.77
N ASN A 157 -6.04 12.32 -13.29
CA ASN A 157 -6.64 13.62 -13.64
C ASN A 157 -5.72 14.45 -14.55
N GLU A 158 -4.40 14.40 -14.29
CA GLU A 158 -3.42 15.29 -14.94
C GLU A 158 -2.44 14.58 -15.89
N GLU A 159 -1.53 15.34 -16.50
CA GLU A 159 -0.46 14.80 -17.34
C GLU A 159 0.55 13.97 -16.55
N MET A 160 0.85 14.37 -15.31
CA MET A 160 1.72 13.65 -14.39
C MET A 160 0.97 13.24 -13.12
N VAL A 161 1.40 12.13 -12.53
CA VAL A 161 0.92 11.64 -11.23
C VAL A 161 2.14 11.37 -10.36
N ILE A 162 2.19 12.03 -9.20
CA ILE A 162 3.20 11.80 -8.16
C ILE A 162 2.62 10.83 -7.15
N LEU A 163 3.27 9.67 -6.97
CA LEU A 163 2.88 8.67 -5.99
C LEU A 163 3.86 8.72 -4.80
N ASP A 164 3.41 9.08 -3.61
CA ASP A 164 4.20 8.90 -2.38
C ASP A 164 4.03 7.46 -1.89
N ALA A 165 5.02 6.62 -2.15
CA ALA A 165 4.95 5.19 -1.87
C ALA A 165 5.34 4.88 -0.41
N PRO A 166 4.88 3.75 0.15
CA PRO A 166 5.35 3.30 1.46
C PRO A 166 6.85 2.93 1.43
N PRO A 167 7.53 2.91 2.57
CA PRO A 167 8.93 2.50 2.64
C PRO A 167 9.12 0.98 2.49
N GLY A 168 10.33 0.56 2.11
CA GLY A 168 10.74 -0.83 2.09
C GLY A 168 10.80 -1.44 0.70
N ALA A 169 10.60 -2.76 0.64
CA ALA A 169 10.54 -3.57 -0.58
C ALA A 169 9.46 -4.66 -0.48
N SER A 170 8.33 -4.33 0.15
CA SER A 170 7.20 -5.24 0.40
C SER A 170 6.12 -5.13 -0.67
N CYS A 171 5.06 -5.95 -0.56
CA CYS A 171 3.89 -5.89 -1.45
C CYS A 171 3.24 -4.50 -1.48
N SER A 172 3.28 -3.74 -0.37
CA SER A 172 2.78 -2.35 -0.32
C SER A 172 3.50 -1.46 -1.33
N VAL A 173 4.83 -1.58 -1.38
CA VAL A 173 5.68 -0.79 -2.30
C VAL A 173 5.43 -1.22 -3.73
N ILE A 174 5.33 -2.53 -4.00
CA ILE A 174 5.01 -3.06 -5.33
C ILE A 174 3.67 -2.51 -5.82
N SER A 175 2.61 -2.54 -5.00
CA SER A 175 1.30 -2.00 -5.35
C SER A 175 1.37 -0.51 -5.72
N ALA A 176 2.20 0.28 -5.04
CA ALA A 176 2.41 1.69 -5.35
C ALA A 176 3.26 1.92 -6.61
N THR A 177 4.31 1.12 -6.85
CA THR A 177 5.32 1.41 -7.88
C THR A 177 5.10 0.68 -9.20
N HIS A 178 4.30 -0.41 -9.26
CA HIS A 178 4.24 -1.26 -10.46
C HIS A 178 3.67 -0.57 -11.71
N LYS A 179 2.87 0.49 -11.55
CA LYS A 179 2.36 1.32 -12.66
C LYS A 179 3.25 2.52 -12.98
N ALA A 180 4.34 2.72 -12.23
CA ALA A 180 5.20 3.87 -12.42
C ALA A 180 6.01 3.76 -13.71
N ASP A 181 6.04 4.83 -14.49
CA ASP A 181 6.95 4.97 -15.63
C ASP A 181 8.40 5.15 -15.17
N VAL A 182 8.56 5.77 -13.99
CA VAL A 182 9.86 5.90 -13.31
C VAL A 182 9.65 5.96 -11.80
N CYS A 183 10.58 5.36 -11.06
CA CYS A 183 10.63 5.45 -9.61
C CYS A 183 11.86 6.25 -9.14
N LEU A 184 11.63 7.26 -8.31
CA LEU A 184 12.69 8.00 -7.62
C LEU A 184 12.89 7.40 -6.22
N LEU A 185 14.04 6.74 -6.02
CA LEU A 185 14.44 6.15 -4.75
C LEU A 185 15.12 7.19 -3.87
N VAL A 186 14.44 7.63 -2.82
CA VAL A 186 14.98 8.56 -1.82
C VAL A 186 15.71 7.78 -0.73
N THR A 187 17.00 8.07 -0.58
CA THR A 187 17.87 7.47 0.43
C THR A 187 18.69 8.52 1.17
N GLU A 188 19.46 8.09 2.16
CA GLU A 188 20.44 8.91 2.87
C GLU A 188 21.81 8.20 2.85
N PRO A 189 22.92 8.95 2.93
CA PRO A 189 24.28 8.42 2.88
C PRO A 189 24.66 7.72 4.20
N THR A 190 23.98 6.63 4.55
CA THR A 190 24.31 5.80 5.72
C THR A 190 24.48 4.33 5.30
N PRO A 191 25.26 3.51 6.03
CA PRO A 191 25.40 2.08 5.72
C PRO A 191 24.06 1.34 5.65
N PHE A 192 23.12 1.69 6.53
CA PHE A 192 21.76 1.16 6.51
C PHE A 192 20.97 1.67 5.29
N GLY A 193 21.05 2.97 4.98
CA GLY A 193 20.44 3.55 3.78
C GLY A 193 20.92 2.87 2.50
N LEU A 194 22.21 2.56 2.39
CA LEU A 194 22.76 1.82 1.25
C LEU A 194 22.27 0.37 1.19
N HIS A 195 22.22 -0.33 2.34
CA HIS A 195 21.72 -1.70 2.39
C HIS A 195 20.27 -1.78 1.93
N ASP A 196 19.40 -0.95 2.50
CA ASP A 196 17.96 -0.94 2.17
C ASP A 196 17.73 -0.46 0.73
N LEU A 197 18.52 0.51 0.26
CA LEU A 197 18.48 0.97 -1.14
C LEU A 197 18.78 -0.18 -2.11
N LYS A 198 19.79 -1.02 -1.84
CA LYS A 198 20.12 -2.16 -2.71
C LYS A 198 18.93 -3.11 -2.87
N ILE A 199 18.23 -3.41 -1.77
CA ILE A 199 17.03 -4.27 -1.79
C ILE A 199 15.92 -3.60 -2.63
N ALA A 200 15.68 -2.30 -2.46
CA ALA A 200 14.69 -1.57 -3.24
C ALA A 200 15.04 -1.53 -4.75
N CYS A 201 16.31 -1.31 -5.10
CA CYS A 201 16.81 -1.37 -6.48
C CYS A 201 16.60 -2.76 -7.10
N GLU A 202 16.91 -3.83 -6.36
CA GLU A 202 16.70 -5.22 -6.82
C GLU A 202 15.22 -5.51 -7.07
N MET A 203 14.34 -5.05 -6.19
CA MET A 203 12.89 -5.16 -6.37
C MET A 203 12.43 -4.46 -7.65
N LEU A 204 12.78 -3.17 -7.83
CA LEU A 204 12.37 -2.41 -9.02
C LEU A 204 12.95 -2.98 -10.32
N ALA A 205 14.18 -3.50 -10.28
CA ALA A 205 14.78 -4.21 -11.41
C ALA A 205 13.96 -5.46 -11.79
N LYS A 206 13.49 -6.24 -10.82
CA LYS A 206 12.60 -7.39 -11.06
C LYS A 206 11.24 -6.97 -11.62
N LEU A 207 10.71 -5.83 -11.19
CA LEU A 207 9.48 -5.24 -11.72
C LEU A 207 9.66 -4.59 -13.09
N ARG A 208 10.91 -4.41 -13.55
CA ARG A 208 11.27 -3.68 -14.78
C ARG A 208 10.80 -2.23 -14.78
N VAL A 209 10.73 -1.62 -13.59
CA VAL A 209 10.43 -0.20 -13.42
C VAL A 209 11.75 0.57 -13.47
N PRO A 210 11.94 1.51 -14.43
CA PRO A 210 13.10 2.38 -14.44
C PRO A 210 13.21 3.17 -13.15
N TYR A 211 14.43 3.38 -12.64
CA TYR A 211 14.60 4.14 -11.41
C TYR A 211 15.82 5.05 -11.41
N ALA A 212 15.72 6.11 -10.62
CA ALA A 212 16.80 7.02 -10.28
C ALA A 212 16.94 7.07 -8.75
N VAL A 213 18.12 7.46 -8.26
CA VAL A 213 18.38 7.59 -6.82
C VAL A 213 18.53 9.06 -6.47
N LEU A 214 17.80 9.50 -5.45
CA LEU A 214 17.97 10.81 -4.82
C LEU A 214 18.63 10.61 -3.46
N LEU A 215 19.81 11.19 -3.31
CA LEU A 215 20.52 11.21 -2.04
C LEU A 215 20.07 12.43 -1.24
N ASN A 216 19.18 12.22 -0.28
CA ASN A 216 18.75 13.25 0.65
C ASN A 216 19.72 13.35 1.82
N ARG A 217 19.90 14.55 2.38
CA ARG A 217 20.83 14.82 3.48
C ARG A 217 22.26 14.34 3.16
N ALA A 218 22.72 14.67 1.96
CA ALA A 218 24.03 14.24 1.45
C ALA A 218 25.22 14.72 2.30
N ASP A 219 24.98 15.71 3.18
CA ASP A 219 25.94 16.27 4.12
C ASP A 219 26.03 15.51 5.47
N ILE A 220 25.18 14.50 5.69
CA ILE A 220 25.20 13.70 6.92
C ILE A 220 26.10 12.48 6.73
N GLY A 221 27.28 12.46 7.36
CA GLY A 221 28.16 11.29 7.33
C GLY A 221 29.64 11.67 7.32
N ASP A 222 30.49 10.70 7.00
CA ASP A 222 31.92 10.86 6.73
C ASP A 222 32.27 10.22 5.38
N ASP A 223 33.51 10.36 4.89
CA ASP A 223 33.94 9.85 3.57
C ASP A 223 33.75 8.32 3.39
N ALA A 224 33.36 7.57 4.43
CA ALA A 224 33.12 6.14 4.35
C ALA A 224 31.87 5.76 3.54
N VAL A 225 30.95 6.71 3.32
CA VAL A 225 29.70 6.49 2.55
C VAL A 225 29.77 7.03 1.11
N GLU A 226 30.90 7.63 0.72
CA GLU A 226 31.14 8.20 -0.62
C GLU A 226 31.81 7.22 -1.61
N ARG A 227 32.11 5.99 -1.19
CA ARG A 227 32.87 4.99 -1.96
C ARG A 227 32.03 3.84 -2.52
#